data_AF-A0A1I5UX11-F1
#
_entry.id   AF-A0A1I5UX11-F1
#
_cell.length_a   1.000
_cell.length_b   1.000
_cell.length_c   1.000
_cell.angle_alpha   90.00
_cell.angle_beta   90.00
_cell.angle_gamma   90.00
#
_symmetry.space_group_name_H-M   'P 1'
#
loop_
_entity.id
_entity.type
_entity.pdbx_description
1 polymer ?
#
loop_
_entity_poly.entity_id
_entity_poly.type
_entity_poly.pdbx_seq_one_letter_code
_entity_poly.pdbx_strand_id
1 'polypeptide(L)'
;MLRLLIIIAVIAMFVYSFKQSKKYSPAKPSFNTVLTFDPEVYVDIRFYEVFRELAKWEKSGSTSFKGNVNLSKEELIRLICEVLDMPLEKFRVTHLSKTEGEEIDYIVTFVAIPKPRIEDYPNLEIIGDWENYGKNSYRIWASISPEEFKQFIIQELAIPEDSFTIYSPADLIWTRLL
;
A
#
# COMPACT_ATOMS: atom_id res chain seq x y z
N MET A 1 46.08 -0.76 -14.15
CA MET A 1 45.19 0.38 -14.47
C MET A 1 43.75 -0.02 -14.71
N LEU A 2 43.45 -1.01 -15.55
CA LEU A 2 42.06 -1.46 -15.84
C LEU A 2 41.25 -1.87 -14.58
N ARG A 3 41.85 -2.62 -13.66
CA ARG A 3 41.18 -3.05 -12.41
C ARG A 3 40.80 -1.88 -11.49
N LEU A 4 41.62 -0.82 -11.45
CA LEU A 4 41.34 0.37 -10.64
C LEU A 4 40.16 1.17 -11.21
N LEU A 5 40.09 1.29 -12.55
CA LEU A 5 38.98 1.96 -13.25
C LEU A 5 37.65 1.23 -13.04
N ILE A 6 37.65 -0.10 -13.05
CA ILE A 6 36.45 -0.91 -12.79
C ILE A 6 35.95 -0.70 -11.37
N ILE A 7 36.84 -0.69 -10.37
CA ILE A 7 36.46 -0.46 -8.97
C ILE A 7 35.84 0.93 -8.79
N ILE A 8 36.43 1.97 -9.41
CA ILE A 8 35.90 3.32 -9.37
C ILE A 8 34.51 3.40 -10.03
N ALA A 9 34.32 2.73 -11.17
CA ALA A 9 33.03 2.68 -11.85
C ALA A 9 31.96 1.97 -11.02
N VAL A 10 32.29 0.87 -10.34
CA VAL A 10 31.37 0.15 -9.45
C VAL A 10 31.00 1.00 -8.24
N ILE A 11 31.97 1.68 -7.62
CA ILE A 11 31.70 2.60 -6.49
C ILE A 11 30.84 3.78 -6.97
N ALA A 12 31.11 4.34 -8.14
CA ALA A 12 30.33 5.43 -8.71
C ALA A 12 28.88 5.00 -9.01
N MET A 13 28.68 3.81 -9.57
CA MET A 13 27.35 3.22 -9.77
C MET A 13 26.64 2.99 -8.43
N PHE A 14 27.33 2.44 -7.44
CA PHE A 14 26.75 2.20 -6.12
C PHE A 14 26.34 3.49 -5.42
N VAL A 15 27.21 4.52 -5.43
CA VAL A 15 26.94 5.84 -4.88
C VAL A 15 25.82 6.54 -5.64
N TYR A 16 25.75 6.41 -6.97
CA TYR A 16 24.68 6.97 -7.78
C TYR A 16 23.33 6.31 -7.45
N SER A 17 23.27 4.98 -7.38
CA SER A 17 22.06 4.24 -6.99
C SER A 17 21.63 4.58 -5.56
N PHE A 18 22.58 4.72 -4.63
CA PHE A 18 22.29 5.10 -3.24
C PHE A 18 21.83 6.57 -3.10
N LYS A 19 22.31 7.46 -3.97
CA LYS A 19 21.81 8.85 -4.04
C LYS A 19 20.42 8.92 -4.68
N GLN A 20 20.14 8.07 -5.67
CA GLN A 20 18.81 7.96 -6.28
C GLN A 20 17.79 7.43 -5.27
N SER A 21 18.13 6.43 -4.45
CA SER A 21 17.21 5.93 -3.42
C SER A 21 16.89 7.00 -2.35
N LYS A 22 17.87 7.81 -1.95
CA LYS A 22 17.65 8.91 -0.99
C LYS A 22 16.84 10.11 -1.52
N LYS A 23 16.72 10.27 -2.84
CA LYS A 23 15.87 11.34 -3.41
C LYS A 23 14.37 11.02 -3.29
N TYR A 24 14.04 9.76 -3.07
CA TYR A 24 12.68 9.29 -2.84
C TYR A 24 12.58 8.85 -1.38
N SER A 25 12.46 9.84 -0.48
CA SER A 25 11.85 9.59 0.82
C SER A 25 10.38 9.97 0.69
N PRO A 26 9.47 9.00 0.50
CA PRO A 26 8.04 9.25 0.45
C PRO A 26 7.56 9.94 1.71
N ALA A 27 6.51 10.74 1.58
CA ALA A 27 5.95 11.45 2.71
C ALA A 27 5.22 10.44 3.59
N LYS A 28 5.71 10.24 4.84
CA LYS A 28 5.07 9.30 5.77
C LYS A 28 3.57 9.58 5.87
N PRO A 29 2.69 8.58 5.69
CA PRO A 29 1.27 8.77 5.92
C PRO A 29 1.06 9.23 7.36
N SER A 30 0.20 10.23 7.56
CA SER A 30 -0.12 10.79 8.88
C SER A 30 -0.96 9.85 9.75
N PHE A 31 -1.27 8.65 9.25
CA PHE A 31 -2.11 7.60 9.82
C PHE A 31 -1.45 6.24 9.58
N ASN A 32 -1.84 5.22 10.34
CA ASN A 32 -1.29 3.87 10.21
C ASN A 32 -2.34 2.78 9.99
N THR A 33 -3.61 3.14 9.94
CA THR A 33 -4.71 2.19 9.83
C THR A 33 -5.75 2.75 8.89
N VAL A 34 -6.20 1.89 7.97
CA VAL A 34 -7.39 2.10 7.15
C VAL A 34 -8.36 0.98 7.45
N LEU A 35 -9.58 1.35 7.83
CA LEU A 35 -10.72 0.45 7.97
C LEU A 35 -11.68 0.71 6.82
N THR A 36 -11.94 -0.29 5.99
CA THR A 36 -12.87 -0.21 4.86
C THR A 36 -14.02 -1.19 5.08
N PHE A 37 -15.26 -0.73 4.92
CA PHE A 37 -16.44 -1.58 4.99
C PHE A 37 -16.97 -1.93 3.61
N ASP A 38 -17.57 -3.11 3.50
CA ASP A 38 -18.47 -3.46 2.40
C ASP A 38 -19.63 -2.44 2.36
N PRO A 39 -19.92 -1.82 1.20
CA PRO A 39 -21.00 -0.84 1.07
C PRO A 39 -22.37 -1.31 1.54
N GLU A 40 -22.70 -2.60 1.42
CA GLU A 40 -24.01 -3.14 1.79
C GLU A 40 -24.25 -3.14 3.30
N VAL A 41 -23.18 -3.15 4.09
CA VAL A 41 -23.23 -3.22 5.56
C VAL A 41 -22.39 -2.12 6.21
N TYR A 42 -22.20 -1.01 5.49
CA TYR A 42 -21.43 0.13 5.97
C TYR A 42 -21.97 0.65 7.31
N VAL A 43 -21.04 0.85 8.25
CA VAL A 43 -21.30 1.45 9.56
C VAL A 43 -20.35 2.61 9.80
N ASP A 44 -20.88 3.75 10.24
CA ASP A 44 -20.05 4.87 10.66
C ASP A 44 -19.55 4.65 12.10
N ILE A 45 -18.34 4.11 12.21
CA ILE A 45 -17.69 3.76 13.48
C ILE A 45 -17.52 4.95 14.43
N ARG A 46 -17.57 6.20 13.94
CA ARG A 46 -17.45 7.39 14.78
C ARG A 46 -18.62 7.56 15.73
N PHE A 47 -19.74 6.88 15.51
CA PHE A 47 -20.87 6.87 16.45
C PHE A 47 -20.66 5.98 17.68
N TYR A 48 -19.66 5.08 17.67
CA TYR A 48 -19.38 4.19 18.77
C TYR A 48 -18.24 4.74 19.63
N GLU A 49 -18.46 4.79 20.94
CA GLU A 49 -17.49 5.33 21.90
C GLU A 49 -16.16 4.57 21.85
N VAL A 50 -16.22 3.24 21.84
CA VAL A 50 -15.05 2.37 21.77
C VAL A 50 -14.13 2.73 20.61
N PHE A 51 -14.67 2.95 19.40
CA PHE A 51 -13.83 3.35 18.26
C PHE A 51 -13.29 4.77 18.39
N ARG A 52 -14.05 5.72 18.95
CA ARG A 52 -13.57 7.10 19.21
C ARG A 52 -12.43 7.14 20.22
N GLU A 53 -12.41 6.23 21.19
CA GLU A 53 -11.34 6.11 22.17
C GLU A 53 -10.07 5.52 21.55
N LEU A 54 -10.19 4.63 20.57
CA LEU A 54 -9.04 4.04 19.88
C LEU A 54 -8.27 5.05 19.02
N ALA A 55 -8.98 5.92 18.30
CA ALA A 55 -8.35 6.87 17.40
C ALA A 55 -9.27 8.05 17.05
N LYS A 56 -8.65 9.14 16.60
CA LYS A 56 -9.34 10.19 15.84
C LYS A 56 -9.54 9.71 14.40
N TRP A 57 -10.71 9.14 14.13
CA TRP A 57 -11.06 8.63 12.81
C TRP A 57 -11.47 9.74 11.85
N GLU A 58 -10.82 9.77 10.70
CA GLU A 58 -11.18 10.62 9.56
C GLU A 58 -11.82 9.78 8.47
N LYS A 59 -12.85 10.31 7.80
CA LYS A 59 -13.47 9.62 6.67
C LYS A 59 -12.50 9.62 5.48
N SER A 60 -12.32 8.47 4.84
CA SER A 60 -11.53 8.30 3.64
C SER A 60 -12.38 7.54 2.62
N GLY A 61 -12.75 8.16 1.51
CA GLY A 61 -13.71 7.56 0.58
C GLY A 61 -15.15 7.45 1.14
N SER A 62 -15.99 6.67 0.47
CA SER A 62 -17.42 6.53 0.80
C SER A 62 -17.66 5.64 2.03
N THR A 63 -16.90 4.54 2.13
CA THR A 63 -17.10 3.46 3.13
C THR A 63 -15.89 3.20 4.02
N SER A 64 -14.88 4.08 4.01
CA SER A 64 -13.64 3.85 4.76
C SER A 64 -13.31 4.97 5.74
N PHE A 65 -12.46 4.61 6.71
CA PHE A 65 -11.95 5.49 7.74
C PHE A 65 -10.45 5.28 7.88
N LYS A 66 -9.73 6.36 8.14
CA LYS A 66 -8.30 6.35 8.44
C LYS A 66 -8.04 6.89 9.84
N GLY A 67 -7.05 6.31 10.51
CA GLY A 67 -6.72 6.66 11.89
C GLY A 67 -5.35 6.17 12.33
N ASN A 68 -4.93 6.62 13.51
CA ASN A 68 -3.75 6.10 14.19
C ASN A 68 -4.19 5.16 15.31
N VAL A 69 -4.09 3.85 15.08
CA VAL A 69 -4.47 2.81 16.04
C VAL A 69 -3.20 2.14 16.57
N ASN A 70 -3.18 1.87 17.88
CA ASN A 70 -2.07 1.19 18.56
C ASN A 70 -2.33 -0.31 18.83
N LEU A 71 -3.51 -0.80 18.48
CA LEU A 71 -3.83 -2.22 18.50
C LEU A 71 -3.14 -2.96 17.34
N SER A 72 -2.91 -4.26 17.52
CA SER A 72 -2.60 -5.15 16.40
C SER A 72 -3.79 -5.29 15.44
N LYS A 73 -3.52 -5.76 14.22
CA LYS A 73 -4.56 -5.94 13.20
C LYS A 73 -5.59 -6.97 13.69
N GLU A 74 -5.14 -8.02 14.35
CA GLU A 74 -5.93 -9.10 14.90
C GLU A 74 -6.84 -8.62 16.04
N GLU A 75 -6.32 -7.79 16.94
CA GLU A 75 -7.10 -7.19 18.03
C GLU A 75 -8.18 -6.24 17.50
N LEU A 76 -7.84 -5.41 16.50
CA LEU A 76 -8.80 -4.51 15.89
C LEU A 76 -9.89 -5.27 15.13
N ILE A 77 -9.54 -6.31 14.39
CA ILE A 77 -10.50 -7.21 13.74
C ILE A 77 -11.45 -7.81 14.77
N ARG A 78 -10.91 -8.37 15.86
CA ARG A 78 -11.72 -8.98 16.92
C ARG A 78 -12.71 -7.99 17.50
N LEU A 79 -12.24 -6.78 17.80
CA LEU A 79 -13.09 -5.72 18.33
C LEU A 79 -14.21 -5.33 17.37
N ILE A 80 -13.92 -5.23 16.07
CA ILE A 80 -14.93 -4.94 15.05
C ILE A 80 -15.99 -6.04 15.02
N CYS A 81 -15.57 -7.30 14.99
CA CYS A 81 -16.49 -8.43 15.01
C CYS A 81 -17.37 -8.43 16.26
N GLU A 82 -16.81 -8.14 17.43
CA GLU A 82 -17.52 -8.16 18.71
C GLU A 82 -18.47 -6.95 18.89
N VAL A 83 -18.04 -5.75 18.52
CA VAL A 83 -18.81 -4.51 18.76
C VAL A 83 -19.86 -4.28 17.68
N LEU A 84 -19.56 -4.65 16.43
CA LEU A 84 -20.46 -4.43 15.29
C LEU A 84 -21.26 -5.67 14.89
N ASP A 85 -21.02 -6.83 15.52
CA ASP A 85 -21.61 -8.12 15.13
C ASP A 85 -21.41 -8.39 13.62
N MET A 86 -20.21 -8.09 13.13
CA MET A 86 -19.89 -8.07 11.70
C MET A 86 -18.90 -9.18 11.35
N PRO A 87 -19.18 -9.98 10.30
CA PRO A 87 -18.27 -11.04 9.88
C PRO A 87 -17.04 -10.46 9.16
N LEU A 88 -15.92 -11.19 9.18
CA LEU A 88 -14.61 -10.73 8.67
C LEU A 88 -14.65 -10.36 7.18
N GLU A 89 -15.51 -11.00 6.40
CA GLU A 89 -15.64 -10.80 4.96
C GLU A 89 -16.26 -9.44 4.61
N LYS A 90 -16.87 -8.77 5.59
CA LYS A 90 -17.60 -7.52 5.39
C LYS A 90 -16.81 -6.26 5.71
N PHE A 91 -15.56 -6.42 6.13
CA PHE A 91 -14.66 -5.30 6.33
C PHE A 91 -13.20 -5.70 6.10
N ARG A 92 -12.34 -4.70 5.93
CA ARG A 92 -10.91 -4.87 5.75
C ARG A 92 -10.16 -3.90 6.65
N VAL A 93 -9.21 -4.44 7.40
CA VAL A 93 -8.23 -3.65 8.17
C VAL A 93 -6.90 -3.70 7.44
N THR A 94 -6.41 -2.53 7.04
CA THR A 94 -5.08 -2.36 6.45
C THR A 94 -4.22 -1.56 7.41
N HIS A 95 -3.15 -2.18 7.91
CA HIS A 95 -2.12 -1.48 8.67
C HIS A 95 -1.03 -1.00 7.72
N LEU A 96 -0.73 0.30 7.78
CA LEU A 96 0.41 0.89 7.10
C LEU A 96 1.55 0.92 8.12
N SER A 97 2.63 0.18 7.86
CA SER A 97 3.78 0.15 8.77
C SER A 97 4.34 1.56 9.01
N LYS A 98 4.60 1.89 10.29
CA LYS A 98 5.21 3.17 10.73
C LYS A 98 6.74 3.16 10.65
N THR A 99 7.36 2.00 10.40
CA THR A 99 8.81 1.84 10.48
C THR A 99 9.48 2.42 9.24
N GLU A 100 10.44 3.34 9.46
CA GLU A 100 11.32 3.81 8.38
C GLU A 100 12.01 2.61 7.71
N GLY A 101 11.72 2.39 6.41
CA GLY A 101 12.44 1.41 5.59
C GLY A 101 11.68 0.14 5.20
N GLU A 102 10.39 -0.01 5.53
CA GLU A 102 9.57 -1.17 5.14
C GLU A 102 8.60 -0.89 3.97
N GLU A 103 8.75 0.24 3.30
CA GLU A 103 8.02 0.47 2.06
C GLU A 103 8.60 -0.38 0.94
N ILE A 104 7.73 -1.20 0.36
CA ILE A 104 8.09 -2.06 -0.76
C ILE A 104 7.82 -1.27 -2.04
N ASP A 105 8.85 -1.18 -2.88
CA ASP A 105 8.75 -0.63 -4.24
C ASP A 105 8.08 -1.68 -5.13
N TYR A 106 6.95 -1.31 -5.71
CA TYR A 106 6.17 -2.13 -6.62
C TYR A 106 6.02 -1.46 -7.98
N ILE A 107 5.96 -2.28 -9.03
CA ILE A 107 5.43 -1.87 -10.32
C ILE A 107 4.12 -2.61 -10.56
N VAL A 108 3.06 -1.84 -10.74
CA VAL A 108 1.71 -2.34 -11.07
C VAL A 108 1.47 -2.08 -12.55
N THR A 109 1.27 -3.13 -13.34
CA THR A 109 1.00 -3.01 -14.78
C THR A 109 -0.38 -3.56 -15.11
N PHE A 110 -1.19 -2.75 -15.80
CA PHE A 110 -2.52 -3.13 -16.27
C PHE A 110 -2.43 -3.67 -17.70
N VAL A 111 -2.89 -4.91 -17.90
CA VAL A 111 -2.68 -5.66 -19.16
C VAL A 111 -3.97 -5.72 -19.97
N ALA A 112 -5.06 -6.15 -19.35
CA ALA A 112 -6.34 -6.38 -20.04
C ALA A 112 -7.30 -5.18 -19.96
N ILE A 113 -6.93 -4.15 -19.20
CA ILE A 113 -7.76 -2.96 -18.96
C ILE A 113 -6.97 -1.67 -19.15
N PRO A 114 -7.65 -0.54 -19.45
CA PRO A 114 -7.01 0.77 -19.39
C PRO A 114 -6.46 1.05 -17.98
N LYS A 115 -5.32 1.73 -17.92
CA LYS A 115 -4.76 2.19 -16.65
C LYS A 115 -5.78 3.08 -15.93
N PRO A 116 -6.27 2.69 -14.73
CA PRO A 116 -7.20 3.51 -13.96
C PRO A 116 -6.51 4.78 -13.48
N ARG A 117 -7.27 5.84 -13.27
CA ARG A 117 -6.77 7.05 -12.60
C ARG A 117 -6.88 6.84 -11.10
N ILE A 118 -5.74 6.81 -10.41
CA ILE A 118 -5.69 6.47 -8.98
C ILE A 118 -6.47 7.49 -8.13
N GLU A 119 -6.53 8.74 -8.59
CA GLU A 119 -7.25 9.84 -7.95
C GLU A 119 -8.78 9.59 -7.88
N ASP A 120 -9.31 8.73 -8.75
CA ASP A 120 -10.72 8.31 -8.73
C ASP A 120 -10.99 7.25 -7.64
N TYR A 121 -9.94 6.70 -7.02
CA TYR A 121 -10.00 5.64 -6.02
C TYR A 121 -9.25 6.05 -4.73
N PRO A 122 -9.88 6.87 -3.85
CA PRO A 122 -9.24 7.42 -2.66
C PRO A 122 -8.65 6.36 -1.73
N ASN A 123 -9.27 5.18 -1.66
CA ASN A 123 -8.75 4.06 -0.87
C ASN A 123 -7.45 3.49 -1.45
N LEU A 124 -7.28 3.48 -2.77
CA LEU A 124 -6.03 3.08 -3.41
C LEU A 124 -4.99 4.19 -3.27
N GLU A 125 -5.38 5.44 -3.45
CA GLU A 125 -4.48 6.58 -3.35
C GLU A 125 -3.77 6.63 -1.99
N ILE A 126 -4.46 6.31 -0.90
CA ILE A 126 -3.92 6.40 0.46
C ILE A 126 -2.94 5.28 0.86
N ILE A 127 -2.81 4.19 0.11
CA ILE A 127 -1.98 3.04 0.53
C ILE A 127 -0.48 3.27 0.30
N GLY A 128 -0.12 4.24 -0.54
CA GLY A 128 1.26 4.46 -0.94
C GLY A 128 1.41 5.62 -1.91
N ASP A 129 2.66 5.93 -2.22
CA ASP A 129 2.99 7.04 -3.12
C ASP A 129 3.02 6.54 -4.56
N TRP A 130 2.02 6.95 -5.34
CA TRP A 130 1.85 6.53 -6.73
C TRP A 130 2.58 7.46 -7.70
N GLU A 131 3.37 6.87 -8.59
CA GLU A 131 4.05 7.57 -9.69
C GLU A 131 3.69 6.94 -11.03
N ASN A 132 3.39 7.78 -12.02
CA ASN A 132 3.15 7.31 -13.38
C ASN A 132 4.40 6.61 -13.94
N TYR A 133 4.26 5.35 -14.36
CA TYR A 133 5.35 4.55 -14.90
C TYR A 133 4.99 4.02 -16.29
N GLY A 134 5.34 4.77 -17.32
CA GLY A 134 4.97 4.42 -18.70
C GLY A 134 3.47 4.50 -18.98
N LYS A 135 3.03 3.84 -20.05
CA LYS A 135 1.67 4.00 -20.59
C LYS A 135 0.61 3.33 -19.72
N ASN A 136 0.88 2.09 -19.28
CA ASN A 136 -0.11 1.23 -18.62
C ASN A 136 0.27 0.83 -17.19
N SER A 137 1.27 1.49 -16.59
CA SER A 137 1.77 1.09 -15.28
C SER A 137 1.90 2.28 -14.32
N TYR A 138 1.93 1.93 -13.04
CA TYR A 138 2.37 2.80 -11.96
C TYR A 138 3.55 2.15 -11.25
N ARG A 139 4.43 3.00 -10.72
CA ARG A 139 5.36 2.63 -9.66
C ARG A 139 4.76 3.13 -8.36
N ILE A 140 4.87 2.34 -7.30
CA ILE A 140 4.30 2.70 -6.00
C ILE A 140 5.21 2.21 -4.88
N TRP A 141 5.36 3.04 -3.86
CA TRP A 141 5.98 2.66 -2.59
C TRP A 141 4.87 2.50 -1.56
N ALA A 142 4.72 1.29 -1.02
CA ALA A 142 3.65 0.96 -0.09
C ALA A 142 4.13 0.05 1.03
N SER A 143 3.62 0.30 2.25
CA SER A 143 3.94 -0.46 3.47
C SER A 143 2.99 -1.63 3.71
N ILE A 144 2.63 -2.36 2.65
CA ILE A 144 1.73 -3.53 2.68
C ILE A 144 2.35 -4.68 1.87
N SER A 145 2.00 -5.92 2.21
CA SER A 145 2.53 -7.09 1.50
C SER A 145 2.03 -7.18 0.04
N PRO A 146 2.74 -7.90 -0.84
CA PRO A 146 2.31 -8.06 -2.23
C PRO A 146 0.91 -8.69 -2.35
N GLU A 147 0.61 -9.67 -1.51
CA GLU A 147 -0.67 -10.37 -1.48
C GLU A 147 -1.79 -9.44 -1.01
N GLU A 148 -1.58 -8.70 0.08
CA GLU A 148 -2.54 -7.72 0.57
C GLU A 148 -2.78 -6.62 -0.47
N PHE A 149 -1.72 -6.16 -1.12
CA PHE A 149 -1.82 -5.14 -2.16
C PHE A 149 -2.64 -5.65 -3.35
N LYS A 150 -2.39 -6.89 -3.80
CA LYS A 150 -3.14 -7.51 -4.89
C LYS A 150 -4.64 -7.57 -4.58
N GLN A 151 -4.99 -8.05 -3.37
CA GLN A 151 -6.38 -8.11 -2.93
C GLN A 151 -7.02 -6.72 -2.86
N PHE A 152 -6.26 -5.73 -2.41
CA PHE A 152 -6.72 -4.34 -2.34
C PHE A 152 -7.06 -3.80 -3.75
N ILE A 153 -6.21 -4.03 -4.75
CA ILE A 153 -6.47 -3.60 -6.14
C ILE A 153 -7.72 -4.29 -6.70
N ILE A 154 -7.86 -5.62 -6.52
CA ILE A 154 -9.02 -6.38 -7.01
C ILE A 154 -10.32 -5.82 -6.43
N GLN A 155 -10.33 -5.55 -5.13
CA GLN A 155 -11.53 -5.09 -4.42
C GLN A 155 -11.89 -3.65 -4.79
N GLU A 156 -10.91 -2.73 -4.85
CA GLU A 156 -11.21 -1.31 -5.11
C GLU A 156 -11.53 -1.03 -6.58
N LEU A 157 -10.90 -1.74 -7.51
CA LEU A 157 -11.16 -1.56 -8.94
C LEU A 157 -12.29 -2.46 -9.46
N ALA A 158 -12.68 -3.48 -8.68
CA ALA A 158 -13.61 -4.54 -9.10
C ALA A 158 -13.17 -5.22 -10.41
N ILE A 159 -11.87 -5.53 -10.51
CA ILE A 159 -11.26 -6.16 -11.70
C ILE A 159 -10.74 -7.58 -11.37
N PRO A 160 -10.68 -8.49 -12.35
CA PRO A 160 -10.15 -9.81 -12.13
C PRO A 160 -8.62 -9.78 -11.95
N GLU A 161 -8.11 -10.79 -11.26
CA GLU A 161 -6.70 -10.93 -10.86
C GLU A 161 -5.71 -10.95 -12.04
N ASP A 162 -6.17 -11.42 -13.21
CA ASP A 162 -5.38 -11.50 -14.45
C ASP A 162 -5.34 -10.19 -15.25
N SER A 163 -6.09 -9.16 -14.83
CA SER A 163 -6.11 -7.86 -15.51
C SER A 163 -4.92 -6.98 -15.18
N PHE A 164 -4.13 -7.34 -14.16
CA PHE A 164 -2.95 -6.62 -13.74
C PHE A 164 -1.87 -7.54 -13.19
N THR A 165 -0.64 -7.03 -13.14
CA THR A 165 0.50 -7.70 -12.51
C THR A 165 1.15 -6.76 -11.53
N ILE A 166 1.53 -7.27 -10.35
CA ILE A 166 2.37 -6.57 -9.37
C ILE A 166 3.69 -7.34 -9.28
N TYR A 167 4.81 -6.63 -9.28
CA TYR A 167 6.11 -7.20 -8.92
C TYR A 167 6.96 -6.17 -8.18
N SER A 168 7.84 -6.62 -7.28
CA SER A 168 8.87 -5.76 -6.72
C SER A 168 10.13 -5.77 -7.60
N PRO A 169 10.69 -4.62 -8.01
CA PRO A 169 11.95 -4.58 -8.74
C PRO A 169 13.12 -5.21 -7.96
N ALA A 170 13.05 -5.25 -6.63
CA ALA A 170 14.05 -5.91 -5.79
C ALA A 170 14.14 -7.42 -6.05
N ASP A 171 13.01 -8.07 -6.38
CA ASP A 171 12.96 -9.50 -6.67
C ASP A 171 13.65 -9.86 -7.99
N LEU A 172 13.71 -8.91 -8.93
CA LEU A 172 14.36 -9.11 -10.23
C LEU A 172 15.89 -9.09 -10.15
N ILE A 173 16.48 -8.48 -9.11
CA ILE A 173 17.94 -8.37 -8.96
C ILE A 173 18.59 -9.76 -8.82
N TRP A 174 17.91 -10.71 -8.17
CA TRP A 174 18.41 -12.07 -7.99
C TRP A 174 18.35 -12.91 -9.28
N THR A 175 17.38 -12.67 -10.15
CA THR A 175 17.22 -13.42 -11.41
C THR A 175 18.24 -13.05 -12.50
N ARG A 176 18.96 -11.93 -12.36
CA ARG A 176 20.00 -11.50 -13.31
C ARG A 176 21.42 -11.94 -12.92
N LEU A 177 21.59 -12.58 -11.77
CA LEU A 177 22.87 -13.08 -11.25
C LEU A 177 23.01 -14.61 -11.34
N LEU A 178 22.01 -15.29 -11.90
CA LEU A 178 22.05 -16.70 -12.32
C LEU A 178 22.16 -16.77 -13.85
#